data_AF-A0A7V5DLR3-F1
#
_entry.id   AF-A0A7V5DLR3-F1
#
_cell.length_a   1.000
_cell.length_b   1.000
_cell.length_c   1.000
_cell.angle_alpha   90.00
_cell.angle_beta   90.00
_cell.angle_gamma   90.00
#
_symmetry.space_group_name_H-M   'P 1'
#
loop_
_entity.id
_entity.type
_entity.pdbx_description
1 polymer ?
#
loop_
_entity_poly.entity_id
_entity_poly.type
_entity_poly.pdbx_seq_one_letter_code
_entity_poly.pdbx_strand_id
1 'polypeptide(L)'
;MMRFRIRPVATIVGISLILAVTAVGFGPWAAVCAVAASATVFLASALAYQEFYGDPWTALRYHWSALVGTVRGFHKIEDGTTTLPKDAKGPVLGPRLIIVAPYNAVVLERGSQQTGIQGPGIFRTRAFEFVKRIYDLRPRQRAMQFGDVLTKDGLLTSVAVSATYSIGVSRAAKVGQRKMTAADRAILQEIDLRTPDWEDGVRSAIERSVRDAFRARDLADLMSLPNLDDLADLVLEQARQRVLKQGVYLDQLRVESVQPASEVTGANTELWVAGVERVTQLRRAESLADWVDHMASALQIAKDKGLTQEAIYKEAWCRAIERMSKSIPEGLLLEPEVERALITLRRSAGLAP
;
A
#
# COMPACT_ATOMS: atom_id res chain seq x y z
N MET A 1 -31.91 24.45 24.15
CA MET A 1 -31.02 23.44 24.77
C MET A 1 -30.40 24.03 26.03
N MET A 2 -30.95 23.69 27.20
CA MET A 2 -30.59 24.26 28.51
C MET A 2 -29.18 23.85 28.95
N ARG A 3 -28.32 24.84 29.23
CA ARG A 3 -26.99 24.66 29.82
C ARG A 3 -27.13 24.46 31.33
N PHE A 4 -27.16 23.21 31.82
CA PHE A 4 -26.93 22.94 33.24
C PHE A 4 -25.44 23.16 33.56
N ARG A 5 -25.08 24.40 33.92
CA ARG A 5 -23.83 24.71 34.63
C ARG A 5 -24.07 24.41 36.11
N ILE A 6 -23.90 23.16 36.54
CA ILE A 6 -23.68 22.91 37.96
C ILE A 6 -22.26 23.41 38.23
N ARG A 7 -22.17 24.62 38.83
CA ARG A 7 -20.89 25.19 39.25
C ARG A 7 -20.31 24.30 40.36
N PRO A 8 -19.00 24.05 40.42
CA PRO A 8 -18.36 23.33 41.54
C PRO A 8 -18.70 23.96 42.90
N VAL A 9 -19.03 25.26 42.91
CA VAL A 9 -19.58 25.98 44.07
C VAL A 9 -20.85 25.32 44.63
N ALA A 10 -21.77 24.85 43.79
CA ALA A 10 -23.01 24.22 44.25
C ALA A 10 -22.76 22.85 44.90
N THR A 11 -21.79 22.09 44.39
CA THR A 11 -21.39 20.80 44.97
C THR A 11 -20.66 20.99 46.30
N ILE A 12 -19.75 21.96 46.38
CA ILE A 12 -19.06 22.32 47.61
C ILE A 12 -20.06 22.82 48.65
N VAL A 13 -20.96 23.73 48.27
CA VAL A 13 -22.03 24.23 49.16
C VAL A 13 -22.95 23.09 49.60
N GLY A 14 -23.30 22.16 48.71
CA GLY A 14 -24.11 20.98 49.04
C GLY A 14 -23.43 20.05 50.05
N ILE A 15 -22.15 19.73 49.86
CA ILE A 15 -21.36 18.93 50.79
C ILE A 15 -21.22 19.66 52.13
N SER A 16 -20.89 20.95 52.11
CA SER A 16 -20.80 21.78 53.33
C SER A 16 -22.13 21.85 54.08
N LEU A 17 -23.26 21.92 53.37
CA LEU A 17 -24.60 21.94 53.97
C LEU A 17 -24.95 20.58 54.59
N ILE A 18 -24.64 19.46 53.91
CA ILE A 18 -24.84 18.11 54.45
C ILE A 18 -23.98 17.89 55.71
N LEU A 19 -22.73 18.37 55.70
CA LEU A 19 -21.84 18.33 56.85
C LEU A 19 -22.33 19.23 58.00
N ALA A 20 -22.90 20.40 57.70
CA ALA A 20 -23.47 21.29 58.71
C ALA A 20 -24.75 20.72 59.33
N VAL A 21 -25.65 20.15 58.52
CA VAL A 21 -26.89 19.52 59.01
C VAL A 21 -26.59 18.28 59.84
N THR A 22 -25.62 17.46 59.44
CA THR A 22 -25.21 16.29 60.23
C THR A 22 -24.48 16.69 61.53
N ALA A 23 -23.70 17.76 61.53
CA ALA A 23 -23.06 18.30 62.74
C ALA A 23 -24.08 18.79 63.79
N VAL A 24 -25.15 19.45 63.35
CA VAL A 24 -26.19 20.01 64.25
C VAL A 24 -27.15 18.93 64.76
N GLY A 25 -27.50 17.93 63.93
CA GLY A 25 -28.48 16.90 64.29
C GLY A 25 -27.91 15.69 65.05
N PHE A 26 -26.63 15.35 64.87
CA PHE A 26 -26.03 14.10 65.38
C PHE A 26 -24.73 14.32 66.18
N GLY A 27 -24.36 15.59 66.44
CA GLY A 27 -23.16 15.96 67.18
C GLY A 27 -21.88 16.02 66.33
N PRO A 28 -20.77 16.56 66.88
CA PRO A 28 -19.55 16.85 66.13
C PRO A 28 -18.89 15.61 65.49
N TRP A 29 -19.10 14.43 66.09
CA TRP A 29 -18.56 13.17 65.59
C TRP A 29 -19.18 12.73 64.25
N ALA A 30 -20.45 13.02 64.00
CA ALA A 30 -21.10 12.68 62.74
C ALA A 30 -20.49 13.42 61.54
N ALA A 31 -20.11 14.68 61.73
CA ALA A 31 -19.44 15.48 60.71
C ALA A 31 -18.03 14.93 60.40
N VAL A 32 -17.28 14.53 61.43
CA VAL A 32 -15.95 13.89 61.27
C VAL A 32 -16.08 12.59 60.48
N CYS A 33 -17.06 11.73 60.82
CA CYS A 33 -17.32 10.49 60.10
C CYS A 33 -17.70 10.74 58.63
N ALA A 34 -18.52 11.75 58.35
CA ALA A 34 -18.92 12.09 56.98
C ALA A 34 -17.75 12.62 56.12
N VAL A 35 -16.86 13.43 56.71
CA VAL A 35 -15.63 13.88 56.03
C VAL A 35 -14.70 12.69 55.78
N ALA A 36 -14.49 11.83 56.78
CA ALA A 36 -13.66 10.64 56.65
C ALA A 36 -14.19 9.71 55.55
N ALA A 37 -15.49 9.40 55.54
CA ALA A 37 -16.11 8.58 54.51
C ALA A 37 -15.96 9.20 53.11
N SER A 38 -16.15 10.51 52.98
CA SER A 38 -15.97 11.23 51.70
C SER A 38 -14.52 11.17 51.21
N ALA A 39 -13.55 11.34 52.12
CA ALA A 39 -12.13 11.21 51.80
C ALA A 39 -11.78 9.78 51.39
N THR A 40 -12.31 8.76 52.08
CA THR A 40 -12.11 7.35 51.72
C THR A 40 -12.70 7.03 50.34
N VAL A 41 -13.92 7.47 50.04
CA VAL A 41 -14.54 7.29 48.71
C VAL A 41 -13.72 8.00 47.62
N PHE A 42 -13.26 9.22 47.90
CA PHE A 42 -12.42 9.97 46.95
C PHE A 42 -11.08 9.29 46.69
N LEU A 43 -10.41 8.79 47.74
CA LEU A 43 -9.14 8.06 47.62
C LEU A 43 -9.35 6.72 46.90
N ALA A 44 -10.40 5.97 47.23
CA ALA A 44 -10.74 4.72 46.54
C ALA A 44 -11.03 4.96 45.05
N SER A 45 -11.77 6.02 44.73
CA SER A 45 -12.00 6.47 43.35
C SER A 45 -10.70 6.85 42.65
N ALA A 46 -9.80 7.59 43.30
CA ALA A 46 -8.49 7.95 42.75
C ALA A 46 -7.59 6.72 42.52
N LEU A 47 -7.59 5.75 43.44
CA LEU A 47 -6.84 4.49 43.32
C LEU A 47 -7.35 3.64 42.16
N ALA A 48 -8.65 3.66 41.86
CA ALA A 48 -9.18 3.00 40.66
C ALA A 48 -8.59 3.58 39.36
N TYR A 49 -8.09 4.82 39.38
CA TYR A 49 -7.39 5.42 38.23
C TYR A 49 -5.88 5.10 38.19
N GLN A 50 -5.33 4.42 39.20
CA GLN A 50 -3.90 4.09 39.24
C GLN A 50 -3.46 3.26 38.03
N GLU A 51 -4.33 2.37 37.55
CA GLU A 51 -4.06 1.53 36.37
C GLU A 51 -3.75 2.35 35.10
N PHE A 52 -4.35 3.53 34.96
CA PHE A 52 -4.14 4.40 33.80
C PHE A 52 -2.87 5.24 33.89
N TYR A 53 -2.44 5.60 35.10
CA TYR A 53 -1.35 6.56 35.32
C TYR A 53 -0.06 5.93 35.85
N GLY A 54 -0.10 4.67 36.28
CA GLY A 54 1.04 3.93 36.83
C GLY A 54 1.49 4.39 38.23
N ASP A 55 1.07 5.58 38.68
CA ASP A 55 1.43 6.17 39.97
C ASP A 55 0.18 6.70 40.72
N PRO A 56 -0.05 6.30 41.99
CA PRO A 56 -1.18 6.76 42.80
C PRO A 56 -1.25 8.27 42.98
N TRP A 57 -0.10 8.94 43.15
CA TRP A 57 -0.07 10.39 43.39
C TRP A 57 -0.45 11.18 42.14
N THR A 58 0.01 10.72 40.99
CA THR A 58 -0.36 11.26 39.68
C THR A 58 -1.85 11.07 39.43
N ALA A 59 -2.39 9.87 39.69
CA ALA A 59 -3.83 9.58 39.59
C ALA A 59 -4.67 10.49 40.51
N LEU A 60 -4.26 10.67 41.78
CA LEU A 60 -4.92 11.55 42.74
C LEU A 60 -4.93 13.02 42.28
N ARG A 61 -3.78 13.53 41.81
CA ARG A 61 -3.64 14.91 41.29
C ARG A 61 -4.54 15.15 40.08
N TYR A 62 -4.61 14.18 39.16
CA TYR A 62 -5.50 14.26 38.01
C TYR A 62 -6.98 14.15 38.41
N HIS A 63 -7.32 13.27 39.36
CA HIS A 63 -8.69 13.14 39.86
C HIS A 63 -9.17 14.43 40.54
N TRP A 64 -8.34 15.04 41.39
CA TRP A 64 -8.60 16.33 42.02
C TRP A 64 -8.77 17.45 40.99
N SER A 65 -7.83 17.57 40.04
CA SER A 65 -7.90 18.63 39.03
C SER A 65 -9.10 18.49 38.09
N ALA A 66 -9.53 17.26 37.78
CA ALA A 66 -10.75 16.98 37.04
C ALA A 66 -12.00 17.42 37.82
N LEU A 67 -12.04 17.16 39.14
CA LEU A 67 -13.14 17.55 40.03
C LEU A 67 -13.25 19.06 40.20
N VAL A 68 -12.13 19.76 40.40
CA VAL A 68 -12.09 21.22 40.60
C VAL A 68 -12.16 21.99 39.26
N GLY A 69 -12.03 21.30 38.12
CA GLY A 69 -12.09 21.90 36.79
C GLY A 69 -10.88 22.80 36.48
N THR A 70 -9.74 22.54 37.14
CA THR A 70 -8.48 23.27 36.94
C THR A 70 -7.64 22.75 35.78
N VAL A 71 -8.00 21.58 35.20
CA VAL A 71 -7.38 21.07 33.96
C VAL A 71 -7.80 21.94 32.78
N ARG A 72 -7.14 23.08 32.62
CA ARG A 72 -7.28 23.99 31.48
C ARG A 72 -6.12 23.75 30.51
N GLY A 73 -6.12 22.58 29.89
CA GLY A 73 -5.23 22.24 28.79
C GLY A 73 -6.02 22.05 27.50
N PHE A 74 -5.49 22.50 26.37
CA PHE A 74 -5.93 22.01 25.07
C PHE A 74 -5.15 20.74 24.74
N HIS A 75 -5.83 19.77 24.15
CA HIS A 75 -5.23 18.53 23.67
C HIS A 75 -5.27 18.59 22.15
N LYS A 76 -4.13 18.86 21.54
CA LYS A 76 -4.01 18.93 20.08
C LYS A 76 -3.63 17.55 19.54
N ILE A 77 -4.28 17.17 18.44
CA ILE A 77 -4.13 15.88 17.77
C ILE A 77 -3.80 16.19 16.33
N GLU A 78 -2.60 15.78 15.91
CA GLU A 78 -2.00 16.13 14.63
C GLU A 78 -1.10 14.99 14.18
N ASP A 79 -1.07 14.77 12.86
CA ASP A 79 -0.27 13.72 12.24
C ASP A 79 -0.47 12.30 12.80
N GLY A 80 -1.69 11.94 13.18
CA GLY A 80 -2.00 10.63 13.78
C GLY A 80 -1.48 10.48 15.21
N THR A 81 -0.91 11.53 15.79
CA THR A 81 -0.29 11.51 17.11
C THR A 81 -0.90 12.55 18.04
N THR A 82 -0.62 12.37 19.33
CA THR A 82 -1.05 13.28 20.37
C THR A 82 0.11 14.16 20.80
N THR A 83 -0.04 15.49 20.69
CA THR A 83 0.95 16.41 21.26
C THR A 83 0.61 16.63 22.74
N LEU A 84 1.06 15.71 23.59
CA LEU A 84 0.97 15.87 25.05
C LEU A 84 2.28 16.44 25.59
N PRO A 85 2.24 17.14 26.75
CA PRO A 85 3.45 17.43 27.50
C PRO A 85 4.23 16.12 27.73
N LYS A 86 5.56 16.14 27.54
CA LYS A 86 6.45 14.96 27.58
C LYS A 86 6.31 14.09 28.83
N ASP A 87 5.73 14.64 29.90
CA ASP A 87 5.61 13.99 31.21
C ASP A 87 4.29 13.22 31.41
N ALA A 88 3.33 13.31 30.47
CA ALA A 88 2.06 12.59 30.55
C ALA A 88 2.22 11.13 30.10
N LYS A 89 2.47 10.23 31.06
CA LYS A 89 2.32 8.79 30.88
C LYS A 89 0.85 8.41 31.12
N GLY A 90 0.17 7.92 30.08
CA GLY A 90 -1.22 7.43 30.16
C GLY A 90 -2.27 8.32 29.47
N PRO A 91 -3.53 7.84 29.38
CA PRO A 91 -4.62 8.56 28.76
C PRO A 91 -4.96 9.82 29.56
N VAL A 92 -5.30 10.88 28.84
CA VAL A 92 -5.48 12.19 29.47
C VAL A 92 -6.97 12.50 29.59
N LEU A 93 -7.50 12.37 30.80
CA LEU A 93 -8.93 12.38 31.11
C LEU A 93 -9.57 13.78 31.00
N GLY A 94 -10.76 13.88 30.41
CA GLY A 94 -11.55 15.10 30.35
C GLY A 94 -12.12 15.55 31.70
N PRO A 95 -12.73 16.75 31.79
CA PRO A 95 -13.18 17.58 30.67
C PRO A 95 -12.09 18.52 30.14
N ARG A 96 -11.84 18.51 28.83
CA ARG A 96 -10.82 19.34 28.17
C ARG A 96 -11.29 19.81 26.79
N LEU A 97 -10.60 20.79 26.23
CA LEU A 97 -10.76 21.18 24.83
C LEU A 97 -9.83 20.31 23.99
N ILE A 98 -10.36 19.56 23.03
CA ILE A 98 -9.59 18.81 22.04
C ILE A 98 -9.63 19.57 20.73
N ILE A 99 -8.47 19.73 20.11
CA ILE A 99 -8.31 20.30 18.77
C ILE A 99 -7.82 19.16 17.87
N VAL A 100 -8.71 18.66 17.02
CA VAL A 100 -8.40 17.62 16.04
C VAL A 100 -8.03 18.30 14.74
N ALA A 101 -6.77 18.18 14.32
CA ALA A 101 -6.28 18.74 13.07
C ALA A 101 -6.93 18.05 11.85
N PRO A 102 -6.90 18.69 10.67
CA PRO A 102 -7.29 18.03 9.42
C PRO A 102 -6.63 16.65 9.26
N TYR A 103 -7.36 15.75 8.60
CA TYR A 103 -7.03 14.35 8.36
C TYR A 103 -6.90 13.48 9.60
N ASN A 104 -7.40 13.91 10.76
CA ASN A 104 -7.43 13.09 11.96
C ASN A 104 -8.88 12.86 12.39
N ALA A 105 -9.14 11.67 12.93
CA ALA A 105 -10.35 11.38 13.70
C ALA A 105 -9.98 10.71 15.01
N VAL A 106 -10.81 10.90 16.02
CA VAL A 106 -10.60 10.33 17.35
C VAL A 106 -11.81 9.57 17.82
N VAL A 107 -11.52 8.41 18.41
CA VAL A 107 -12.48 7.65 19.18
C VAL A 107 -12.35 8.08 20.64
N LEU A 108 -13.44 8.57 21.18
CA LEU A 108 -13.55 8.96 22.59
C LEU A 108 -14.18 7.82 23.39
N GLU A 109 -13.64 7.60 24.58
CA GLU A 109 -14.07 6.57 25.51
C GLU A 109 -14.22 7.16 26.92
N ARG A 110 -15.18 6.63 27.69
CA ARG A 110 -15.39 6.97 29.09
C ARG A 110 -15.68 5.70 29.86
N GLY A 111 -14.79 5.34 30.79
CA GLY A 111 -14.80 4.01 31.39
C GLY A 111 -14.50 2.97 30.30
N SER A 112 -15.39 2.01 30.10
CA SER A 112 -15.32 0.98 29.04
C SER A 112 -16.26 1.24 27.86
N GLN A 113 -16.95 2.38 27.84
CA GLN A 113 -17.94 2.70 26.81
C GLN A 113 -17.39 3.74 25.83
N GLN A 114 -17.41 3.40 24.53
CA GLN A 114 -17.15 4.34 23.46
C GLN A 114 -18.25 5.42 23.46
N THR A 115 -17.89 6.67 23.75
CA THR A 115 -18.84 7.77 23.89
C THR A 115 -19.08 8.54 22.60
N GLY A 116 -18.14 8.48 21.66
CA GLY A 116 -18.32 9.07 20.35
C GLY A 116 -17.07 9.06 19.49
N ILE A 117 -17.25 9.47 18.24
CA ILE A 117 -16.18 9.66 17.26
C ILE A 117 -16.23 11.11 16.80
N GLN A 118 -15.10 11.79 16.88
CA GLN A 118 -14.96 13.19 16.45
C GLN A 118 -13.97 13.26 15.30
N GLY A 119 -14.34 14.00 14.24
CA GLY A 119 -13.44 14.31 13.13
C GLY A 119 -12.64 15.57 13.39
N PRO A 120 -12.10 16.21 12.33
CA PRO A 120 -11.41 17.48 12.44
C PRO A 120 -12.30 18.59 13.02
N GLY A 121 -11.73 19.41 13.89
CA GLY A 121 -12.42 20.51 14.56
C GLY A 121 -12.09 20.64 16.04
N ILE A 122 -12.85 21.49 16.72
CA ILE A 122 -12.68 21.78 18.15
C ILE A 122 -13.86 21.21 18.93
N PHE A 123 -13.56 20.36 19.91
CA PHE A 123 -14.57 19.66 20.71
C PHE A 123 -14.24 19.76 22.19
N ARG A 124 -15.26 19.72 23.03
CA ARG A 124 -15.09 19.64 24.49
C ARG A 124 -15.44 18.25 24.95
N THR A 125 -14.50 17.57 25.60
CA THR A 125 -14.78 16.27 26.21
C THR A 125 -15.57 16.41 27.50
N ARG A 126 -16.29 15.36 27.83
CA ARG A 126 -17.02 15.17 29.09
C ARG A 126 -16.04 14.81 30.22
N ALA A 127 -16.55 14.84 31.45
CA ALA A 127 -15.77 14.37 32.60
C ALA A 127 -15.37 12.90 32.41
N PHE A 128 -14.09 12.60 32.67
CA PHE A 128 -13.48 11.27 32.53
C PHE A 128 -13.46 10.68 31.12
N GLU A 129 -13.79 11.47 30.10
CA GLU A 129 -13.71 11.04 28.69
C GLU A 129 -12.30 11.29 28.17
N PHE A 130 -11.69 10.29 27.55
CA PHE A 130 -10.33 10.35 26.99
C PHE A 130 -10.32 9.87 25.54
N VAL A 131 -9.21 10.15 24.84
CA VAL A 131 -8.96 9.67 23.48
C VAL A 131 -8.45 8.25 23.57
N LYS A 132 -9.26 7.27 23.17
CA LYS A 132 -8.89 5.86 23.09
C LYS A 132 -7.93 5.60 21.93
N ARG A 133 -8.32 6.08 20.75
CA ARG A 133 -7.61 5.81 19.50
C ARG A 133 -7.69 7.00 18.56
N ILE A 134 -6.61 7.24 17.84
CA ILE A 134 -6.50 8.27 16.80
C ILE A 134 -6.37 7.56 15.47
N TYR A 135 -7.18 7.97 14.50
CA TYR A 135 -7.12 7.49 13.12
C TYR A 135 -6.56 8.59 12.22
N ASP A 136 -5.47 8.29 11.53
CA ASP A 136 -4.98 9.09 10.42
C ASP A 136 -5.81 8.76 9.17
N LEU A 137 -6.54 9.75 8.68
CA LEU A 137 -7.43 9.65 7.53
C LEU A 137 -6.73 9.96 6.20
N ARG A 138 -5.43 10.30 6.22
CA ARG A 138 -4.64 10.53 5.00
C ARG A 138 -4.55 9.25 4.16
N PRO A 139 -4.49 9.38 2.83
CA PRO A 139 -4.06 8.28 1.99
C PRO A 139 -2.68 7.79 2.42
N ARG A 140 -2.54 6.47 2.51
CA ARG A 140 -1.27 5.80 2.81
C ARG A 140 -0.88 5.00 1.59
N GLN A 141 0.36 5.18 1.17
CA GLN A 141 0.99 4.32 0.17
C GLN A 141 1.84 3.27 0.88
N ARG A 142 1.65 2.00 0.53
CA ARG A 142 2.44 0.88 1.05
C ARG A 142 2.87 -0.01 -0.09
N ALA A 143 4.17 -0.30 -0.12
CA ALA A 143 4.72 -1.41 -0.91
C ALA A 143 4.54 -2.71 -0.12
N MET A 144 4.10 -3.75 -0.81
CA MET A 144 3.84 -5.09 -0.29
C MET A 144 4.50 -6.11 -1.21
N GLN A 145 5.08 -7.15 -0.62
CA GLN A 145 5.64 -8.26 -1.36
C GLN A 145 4.92 -9.54 -0.96
N PHE A 146 4.45 -10.29 -1.96
CA PHE A 146 3.75 -11.55 -1.80
C PHE A 146 4.58 -12.65 -2.45
N GLY A 147 5.11 -13.56 -1.63
CA GLY A 147 5.82 -14.75 -2.09
C GLY A 147 4.87 -15.90 -2.44
N ASP A 148 5.41 -16.91 -3.13
CA ASP A 148 4.74 -18.17 -3.46
C ASP A 148 3.39 -17.98 -4.14
N VAL A 149 3.29 -17.01 -5.05
CA VAL A 149 2.10 -16.78 -5.87
C VAL A 149 2.15 -17.73 -7.06
N LEU A 150 1.22 -18.68 -7.08
CA LEU A 150 1.13 -19.70 -8.12
C LEU A 150 0.37 -19.15 -9.35
N THR A 151 0.98 -19.26 -10.52
CA THR A 151 0.35 -18.98 -11.81
C THR A 151 -0.50 -20.17 -12.30
N LYS A 152 -1.24 -19.98 -13.39
CA LYS A 152 -2.10 -21.03 -13.98
C LYS A 152 -1.34 -22.28 -14.41
N ASP A 153 -0.12 -22.10 -14.91
CA ASP A 153 0.83 -23.15 -15.31
C ASP A 153 1.61 -23.76 -14.13
N GLY A 154 1.27 -23.39 -12.89
CA GLY A 154 1.84 -24.01 -11.68
C GLY A 154 3.24 -23.51 -11.31
N LEU A 155 3.65 -22.35 -11.84
CA LEU A 155 4.95 -21.75 -11.54
C LEU A 155 4.84 -20.79 -10.34
N LEU A 156 5.82 -20.87 -9.45
CA LEU A 156 5.88 -19.98 -8.28
C LEU A 156 6.52 -18.65 -8.65
N THR A 157 5.90 -17.57 -8.18
CA THR A 157 6.33 -16.20 -8.40
C THR A 157 6.29 -15.38 -7.12
N SER A 158 7.15 -14.36 -7.04
CA SER A 158 7.11 -13.30 -6.04
C SER A 158 6.59 -12.04 -6.71
N VAL A 159 5.59 -11.41 -6.11
CA VAL A 159 4.90 -10.24 -6.66
C VAL A 159 5.08 -9.06 -5.72
N ALA A 160 5.64 -7.97 -6.23
CA ALA A 160 5.70 -6.69 -5.52
C ALA A 160 4.57 -5.78 -5.99
N VAL A 161 3.82 -5.20 -5.05
CA VAL A 161 2.65 -4.36 -5.31
C VAL A 161 2.74 -3.09 -4.47
N SER A 162 2.52 -1.94 -5.10
CA SER A 162 2.27 -0.66 -4.43
C SER A 162 0.77 -0.44 -4.34
N ALA A 163 0.26 -0.10 -3.16
CA ALA A 163 -1.13 0.27 -2.99
C ALA A 163 -1.29 1.57 -2.22
N THR A 164 -2.18 2.44 -2.72
CA THR A 164 -2.62 3.66 -2.04
C THR A 164 -4.04 3.48 -1.54
N TYR A 165 -4.24 3.53 -0.23
CA TYR A 165 -5.54 3.33 0.39
C TYR A 165 -5.79 4.34 1.52
N SER A 166 -7.07 4.57 1.84
CA SER A 166 -7.47 5.46 2.92
C SER A 166 -8.79 5.00 3.54
N ILE A 167 -9.07 5.41 4.78
CA ILE A 167 -10.38 5.13 5.39
C ILE A 167 -11.48 5.85 4.59
N GLY A 168 -12.62 5.20 4.37
CA GLY A 168 -13.76 5.60 3.53
C GLY A 168 -14.57 6.81 4.04
N VAL A 169 -13.94 7.74 4.76
CA VAL A 169 -14.53 9.01 5.17
C VAL A 169 -14.48 9.99 3.99
N SER A 170 -15.56 10.75 3.79
CA SER A 170 -15.62 11.74 2.70
C SER A 170 -14.51 12.81 2.79
N ARG A 171 -13.99 13.26 1.64
CA ARG A 171 -12.89 14.25 1.58
C ARG A 171 -13.20 15.53 2.37
N ALA A 172 -14.42 16.07 2.23
CA ALA A 172 -14.85 17.26 2.96
C ALA A 172 -14.83 17.09 4.49
N ALA A 173 -15.14 15.87 4.97
CA ALA A 173 -15.04 15.56 6.40
C ALA A 173 -13.58 15.36 6.83
N LYS A 174 -12.74 14.71 6.00
CA LYS A 174 -11.31 14.54 6.25
C LYS A 174 -10.59 15.87 6.45
N VAL A 175 -10.93 16.90 5.68
CA VAL A 175 -10.28 18.22 5.79
C VAL A 175 -10.95 19.17 6.79
N GLY A 176 -12.06 18.77 7.42
CA GLY A 176 -12.80 19.61 8.36
C GLY A 176 -13.68 20.69 7.73
N GLN A 177 -13.87 20.69 6.40
CA GLN A 177 -14.82 21.58 5.72
C GLN A 177 -16.27 21.25 6.08
N ARG A 178 -16.54 19.99 6.45
CA ARG A 178 -17.85 19.49 6.88
C ARG A 178 -17.70 18.64 8.13
N LYS A 179 -18.66 18.72 9.07
CA LYS A 179 -18.72 17.78 10.21
C LYS A 179 -18.96 16.34 9.71
N MET A 180 -18.36 15.35 10.36
CA MET A 180 -18.58 13.94 10.03
C MET A 180 -20.07 13.58 10.12
N THR A 181 -20.59 12.89 9.10
CA THR A 181 -21.96 12.34 9.12
C THR A 181 -22.09 11.18 10.12
N ALA A 182 -23.31 10.68 10.30
CA ALA A 182 -23.52 9.38 10.95
C ALA A 182 -22.84 8.23 10.19
N ALA A 183 -22.87 8.24 8.85
CA ALA A 183 -22.22 7.23 8.01
C ALA A 183 -20.68 7.25 8.16
N ASP A 184 -20.06 8.43 8.10
CA ASP A 184 -18.61 8.59 8.31
C ASP A 184 -18.18 8.04 9.68
N ARG A 185 -19.01 8.24 10.72
CA ARG A 185 -18.76 7.73 12.08
C ARG A 185 -18.98 6.23 12.19
N ALA A 186 -20.02 5.69 11.53
CA ALA A 186 -20.28 4.25 11.52
C ALA A 186 -19.11 3.48 10.91
N ILE A 187 -18.47 3.99 9.86
CA ILE A 187 -17.25 3.40 9.27
C ILE A 187 -16.12 3.30 10.31
N LEU A 188 -15.81 4.39 10.99
CA LEU A 188 -14.73 4.38 11.99
C LEU A 188 -15.07 3.53 13.21
N GLN A 189 -16.35 3.48 13.60
CA GLN A 189 -16.82 2.63 14.69
C GLN A 189 -16.67 1.15 14.33
N GLU A 190 -17.05 0.77 13.11
CA GLU A 190 -16.90 -0.59 12.61
C GLU A 190 -15.42 -1.03 12.60
N ILE A 191 -14.53 -0.15 12.13
CA ILE A 191 -13.08 -0.39 12.15
C ILE A 191 -12.57 -0.56 13.59
N ASP A 192 -12.96 0.30 14.53
CA ASP A 192 -12.50 0.22 15.93
C ASP A 192 -12.97 -1.06 16.63
N LEU A 193 -14.20 -1.51 16.34
CA LEU A 193 -14.81 -2.65 17.04
C LEU A 193 -14.45 -4.00 16.40
N ARG A 194 -14.46 -4.10 15.06
CA ARG A 194 -14.35 -5.39 14.36
C ARG A 194 -12.98 -5.65 13.77
N THR A 195 -12.21 -4.61 13.48
CA THR A 195 -10.96 -4.75 12.74
C THR A 195 -9.91 -3.78 13.27
N PRO A 196 -9.48 -3.94 14.54
CA PRO A 196 -8.51 -3.03 15.14
C PRO A 196 -7.21 -2.95 14.33
N ASP A 197 -6.86 -4.02 13.62
CA ASP A 197 -5.72 -4.14 12.70
C ASP A 197 -6.16 -4.15 11.23
N TRP A 198 -7.05 -3.22 10.86
CA TRP A 198 -7.61 -3.10 9.51
C TRP A 198 -6.55 -3.00 8.40
N GLU A 199 -5.34 -2.52 8.69
CA GLU A 199 -4.23 -2.48 7.72
C GLU A 199 -3.82 -3.88 7.28
N ASP A 200 -3.77 -4.85 8.20
CA ASP A 200 -3.52 -6.25 7.87
C ASP A 200 -4.70 -6.83 7.07
N GLY A 201 -5.93 -6.41 7.39
CA GLY A 201 -7.13 -6.75 6.61
C GLY A 201 -7.06 -6.29 5.16
N VAL A 202 -6.52 -5.08 4.91
CA VAL A 202 -6.27 -4.55 3.55
C VAL A 202 -5.19 -5.35 2.85
N ARG A 203 -4.07 -5.63 3.52
CA ARG A 203 -2.97 -6.46 2.98
C ARG A 203 -3.48 -7.83 2.55
N SER A 204 -4.24 -8.53 3.40
CA SER A 204 -4.81 -9.83 3.08
C SER A 204 -5.82 -9.78 1.94
N ALA A 205 -6.62 -8.71 1.85
CA ALA A 205 -7.56 -8.54 0.74
C ALA A 205 -6.86 -8.33 -0.60
N ILE A 206 -5.76 -7.56 -0.61
CA ILE A 206 -4.92 -7.36 -1.80
C ILE A 206 -4.21 -8.67 -2.16
N GLU A 207 -3.57 -9.33 -1.20
CA GLU A 207 -2.88 -10.61 -1.42
C GLU A 207 -3.80 -11.64 -2.06
N ARG A 208 -5.02 -11.80 -1.52
CA ARG A 208 -6.00 -12.73 -2.07
C ARG A 208 -6.37 -12.39 -3.50
N SER A 209 -6.52 -11.10 -3.82
CA SER A 209 -6.89 -10.63 -5.16
C SER A 209 -5.74 -10.84 -6.16
N VAL A 210 -4.50 -10.60 -5.74
CA VAL A 210 -3.30 -10.94 -6.51
C VAL A 210 -3.27 -12.44 -6.79
N ARG A 211 -3.40 -13.29 -5.76
CA ARG A 211 -3.37 -14.75 -5.93
C ARG A 211 -4.48 -15.26 -6.85
N ASP A 212 -5.70 -14.73 -6.73
CA ASP A 212 -6.81 -15.12 -7.58
C ASP A 212 -6.58 -14.71 -9.05
N ALA A 213 -6.06 -13.50 -9.28
CA ALA A 213 -5.78 -13.01 -10.63
C ALA A 213 -4.62 -13.76 -11.30
N PHE A 214 -3.56 -14.09 -10.56
CA PHE A 214 -2.40 -14.83 -11.07
C PHE A 214 -2.73 -16.30 -11.38
N ARG A 215 -3.56 -16.96 -10.57
CA ARG A 215 -4.01 -18.34 -10.83
C ARG A 215 -4.79 -18.51 -12.14
N ALA A 216 -5.34 -17.41 -12.68
CA ALA A 216 -6.11 -17.43 -13.92
C ALA A 216 -5.25 -17.21 -15.19
N ARG A 217 -3.95 -16.90 -15.05
CA ARG A 217 -3.08 -16.54 -16.18
C ARG A 217 -1.78 -17.35 -16.18
N ASP A 218 -1.29 -17.66 -17.37
CA ASP A 218 -0.01 -18.35 -17.54
C ASP A 218 1.14 -17.35 -17.30
N LEU A 219 2.31 -17.84 -16.83
CA LEU A 219 3.43 -16.94 -16.51
C LEU A 219 3.89 -16.13 -17.72
N ALA A 220 3.92 -16.75 -18.90
CA ALA A 220 4.33 -16.09 -20.14
C ALA A 220 3.47 -14.84 -20.44
N ASP A 221 2.16 -14.93 -20.21
CA ASP A 221 1.24 -13.81 -20.42
C ASP A 221 1.48 -12.70 -19.40
N LEU A 222 1.75 -13.06 -18.14
CA LEU A 222 2.03 -12.12 -17.05
C LEU A 222 3.34 -11.36 -17.23
N MET A 223 4.33 -11.98 -17.88
CA MET A 223 5.65 -11.36 -18.14
C MET A 223 5.63 -10.39 -19.33
N SER A 224 4.54 -10.32 -20.10
CA SER A 224 4.41 -9.36 -21.18
C SER A 224 3.94 -7.99 -20.63
N LEU A 225 4.72 -6.94 -20.93
CA LEU A 225 4.51 -5.57 -20.40
C LEU A 225 3.08 -5.01 -20.55
N PRO A 226 2.35 -5.19 -21.68
CA PRO A 226 1.01 -4.64 -21.83
C PRO A 226 0.02 -5.21 -20.80
N ASN A 227 0.26 -6.41 -20.30
CA ASN A 227 -0.69 -7.14 -19.47
C ASN A 227 -0.59 -6.78 -17.98
N LEU A 228 0.46 -6.10 -17.54
CA LEU A 228 0.66 -5.76 -16.12
C LEU A 228 -0.31 -4.68 -15.63
N ASP A 229 -0.62 -3.69 -16.47
CA ASP A 229 -1.59 -2.64 -16.14
C ASP A 229 -3.02 -3.22 -16.09
N ASP A 230 -3.41 -4.02 -17.10
CA ASP A 230 -4.70 -4.72 -17.12
C ASP A 230 -4.87 -5.65 -15.90
N LEU A 231 -3.78 -6.30 -15.49
CA LEU A 231 -3.75 -7.13 -14.29
C LEU A 231 -3.90 -6.28 -13.02
N ALA A 232 -3.21 -5.14 -12.94
CA ALA A 232 -3.31 -4.23 -11.81
C ALA A 232 -4.75 -3.72 -11.65
N ASP A 233 -5.43 -3.38 -12.75
CA ASP A 233 -6.83 -2.93 -12.75
C ASP A 233 -7.79 -4.04 -12.30
N LEU A 234 -7.58 -5.28 -12.77
CA LEU A 234 -8.37 -6.44 -12.33
C LEU A 234 -8.19 -6.69 -10.83
N VAL A 235 -6.94 -6.68 -10.35
CA VAL A 235 -6.60 -6.86 -8.92
C VAL A 235 -7.19 -5.72 -8.10
N LEU A 236 -7.10 -4.47 -8.57
CA LEU A 236 -7.66 -3.29 -7.92
C LEU A 236 -9.16 -3.43 -7.72
N GLU A 237 -9.90 -3.82 -8.76
CA GLU A 237 -11.36 -3.94 -8.66
C GLU A 237 -11.79 -5.07 -7.70
N GLN A 238 -11.14 -6.23 -7.77
CA GLN A 238 -11.39 -7.33 -6.84
C GLN A 238 -11.04 -6.96 -5.39
N ALA A 239 -9.89 -6.30 -5.18
CA ALA A 239 -9.46 -5.87 -3.85
C ALA A 239 -10.37 -4.78 -3.30
N ARG A 240 -10.80 -3.81 -4.14
CA ARG A 240 -11.71 -2.72 -3.77
C ARG A 240 -13.01 -3.24 -3.19
N GLN A 241 -13.63 -4.24 -3.82
CA GLN A 241 -14.87 -4.86 -3.33
C GLN A 241 -14.71 -5.52 -1.97
N ARG A 242 -13.50 -6.05 -1.68
CA ARG A 242 -13.19 -6.72 -0.41
C ARG A 242 -12.93 -5.71 0.70
N VAL A 243 -12.13 -4.67 0.44
CA VAL A 243 -11.76 -3.66 1.45
C VAL A 243 -12.89 -2.68 1.75
N LEU A 244 -13.81 -2.44 0.79
CA LEU A 244 -14.96 -1.57 1.00
C LEU A 244 -15.86 -2.08 2.14
N LYS A 245 -15.95 -3.40 2.31
CA LYS A 245 -16.68 -4.04 3.42
C LYS A 245 -16.07 -3.75 4.79
N GLN A 246 -14.79 -3.37 4.83
CA GLN A 246 -14.06 -2.96 6.03
C GLN A 246 -14.09 -1.43 6.23
N GLY A 247 -14.81 -0.69 5.38
CA GLY A 247 -14.85 0.77 5.45
C GLY A 247 -13.58 1.46 4.94
N VAL A 248 -12.76 0.76 4.15
CA VAL A 248 -11.53 1.28 3.55
C VAL A 248 -11.74 1.48 2.04
N TYR A 249 -11.17 2.54 1.50
CA TYR A 249 -11.16 2.84 0.08
C TYR A 249 -9.75 2.59 -0.49
N LEU A 250 -9.66 1.72 -1.49
CA LEU A 250 -8.44 1.48 -2.26
C LEU A 250 -8.46 2.37 -3.51
N ASP A 251 -7.58 3.37 -3.52
CA ASP A 251 -7.52 4.43 -4.52
C ASP A 251 -6.73 3.97 -5.74
N GLN A 252 -5.50 3.49 -5.51
CA GLN A 252 -4.58 3.04 -6.55
C GLN A 252 -3.91 1.73 -6.15
N LEU A 253 -3.65 0.89 -7.14
CA LEU A 253 -2.83 -0.31 -7.01
C LEU A 253 -1.94 -0.42 -8.25
N ARG A 254 -0.67 -0.76 -8.05
CA ARG A 254 0.30 -0.96 -9.12
C ARG A 254 1.07 -2.24 -8.85
N VAL A 255 1.23 -3.07 -9.86
CA VAL A 255 2.17 -4.21 -9.81
C VAL A 255 3.55 -3.67 -10.17
N GLU A 256 4.46 -3.64 -9.20
CA GLU A 256 5.80 -3.08 -9.38
C GLU A 256 6.74 -4.08 -10.05
N SER A 257 6.65 -5.36 -9.67
CA SER A 257 7.42 -6.42 -10.32
C SER A 257 6.78 -7.79 -10.11
N VAL A 258 7.04 -8.67 -11.07
CA VAL A 258 6.74 -10.10 -11.00
C VAL A 258 8.05 -10.84 -11.21
N GLN A 259 8.48 -11.61 -10.22
CA GLN A 259 9.73 -12.34 -10.23
C GLN A 259 9.44 -13.83 -10.17
N PRO A 260 9.63 -14.59 -11.26
CA PRO A 260 9.59 -16.05 -11.20
C PRO A 260 10.66 -16.59 -10.28
N ALA A 261 10.49 -17.83 -9.81
CA ALA A 261 11.56 -18.56 -9.17
C ALA A 261 12.83 -18.59 -10.06
N SER A 262 14.02 -18.58 -9.44
CA SER A 262 15.30 -18.50 -10.16
C SER A 262 15.48 -19.64 -11.15
N GLU A 263 14.98 -20.82 -10.81
CA GLU A 263 15.03 -22.04 -11.63
C GLU A 263 14.22 -21.86 -12.93
N VAL A 264 13.02 -21.25 -12.82
CA VAL A 264 12.15 -20.96 -13.96
C VAL A 264 12.80 -19.93 -14.87
N THR A 265 13.41 -18.89 -14.29
CA THR A 265 14.10 -17.85 -15.04
C THR A 265 15.31 -18.42 -15.78
N GLY A 266 16.08 -19.32 -15.14
CA GLY A 266 17.19 -20.05 -15.77
C GLY A 266 16.71 -20.90 -16.95
N ALA A 267 15.69 -21.74 -16.75
CA ALA A 267 15.13 -22.59 -17.79
C ALA A 267 14.58 -21.79 -18.98
N ASN A 268 13.87 -20.68 -18.73
CA ASN A 268 13.39 -19.81 -19.81
C ASN A 268 14.52 -19.15 -20.58
N THR A 269 15.61 -18.76 -19.89
CA THR A 269 16.80 -18.18 -20.54
C THR A 269 17.46 -19.20 -21.46
N GLU A 270 17.63 -20.45 -21.00
CA GLU A 270 18.17 -21.54 -21.81
C GLU A 270 17.30 -21.85 -23.03
N LEU A 271 15.98 -21.93 -22.85
CA LEU A 271 15.04 -22.13 -23.96
C LEU A 271 15.07 -20.99 -24.97
N TRP A 272 15.20 -19.74 -24.50
CA TRP A 272 15.32 -18.59 -25.37
C TRP A 272 16.62 -18.63 -26.18
N VAL A 273 17.76 -18.92 -25.54
CA VAL A 273 19.06 -19.09 -26.22
C VAL A 273 18.98 -20.19 -27.27
N ALA A 274 18.46 -21.37 -26.91
CA ALA A 274 18.29 -22.48 -27.85
C ALA A 274 17.34 -22.12 -29.01
N GLY A 275 16.29 -21.35 -28.74
CA GLY A 275 15.38 -20.84 -29.76
C GLY A 275 16.06 -19.88 -30.75
N VAL A 276 16.85 -18.94 -30.24
CA VAL A 276 17.64 -18.01 -31.06
C VAL A 276 18.67 -18.76 -31.90
N GLU A 277 19.37 -19.74 -31.32
CA GLU A 277 20.31 -20.60 -32.05
C GLU A 277 19.60 -21.39 -33.16
N ARG A 278 18.44 -21.98 -32.88
CA ARG A 278 17.65 -22.72 -33.87
C ARG A 278 17.18 -21.83 -35.01
N VAL A 279 16.64 -20.64 -34.71
CA VAL A 279 16.21 -19.68 -35.75
C VAL A 279 17.41 -19.24 -36.60
N THR A 280 18.57 -19.03 -35.97
CA THR A 280 19.81 -18.67 -36.67
C THR A 280 20.28 -19.80 -37.59
N GLN A 281 20.25 -21.05 -37.13
CA GLN A 281 20.60 -22.22 -37.94
C GLN A 281 19.64 -22.41 -39.11
N LEU A 282 18.33 -22.26 -38.89
CA LEU A 282 17.32 -22.32 -39.95
C LEU A 282 17.55 -21.24 -41.01
N ARG A 283 17.75 -19.99 -40.60
CA ARG A 283 18.07 -18.90 -41.53
C ARG A 283 19.35 -19.15 -42.31
N ARG A 284 20.38 -19.72 -41.66
CA ARG A 284 21.63 -20.11 -42.35
C ARG A 284 21.36 -21.20 -43.39
N ALA A 285 20.59 -22.22 -43.04
CA ALA A 285 20.23 -23.30 -43.96
C ALA A 285 19.39 -22.78 -45.15
N GLU A 286 18.39 -21.92 -44.89
CA GLU A 286 17.59 -21.24 -45.92
C GLU A 286 18.48 -20.41 -46.84
N SER A 287 19.37 -19.58 -46.28
CA SER A 287 20.29 -18.78 -47.07
C SER A 287 21.25 -19.62 -47.93
N LEU A 288 21.67 -20.79 -47.45
CA LEU A 288 22.52 -21.71 -48.18
C LEU A 288 21.75 -22.41 -49.30
N ALA A 289 20.51 -22.83 -49.03
CA ALA A 289 19.63 -23.43 -50.03
C ALA A 289 19.35 -22.43 -51.17
N ASP A 290 18.97 -21.20 -50.81
CA ASP A 290 18.81 -20.10 -51.76
C ASP A 290 20.09 -19.92 -52.59
N TRP A 291 21.25 -19.88 -51.94
CA TRP A 291 22.52 -19.74 -52.65
C TRP A 291 22.79 -20.86 -53.65
N VAL A 292 22.54 -22.12 -53.28
CA VAL A 292 22.70 -23.29 -54.16
C VAL A 292 21.75 -23.21 -55.36
N ASP A 293 20.48 -22.85 -55.15
CA ASP A 293 19.49 -22.70 -56.22
C ASP A 293 19.87 -21.60 -57.20
N HIS A 294 20.42 -20.49 -56.68
CA HIS A 294 20.94 -19.39 -57.48
C HIS A 294 22.17 -19.81 -58.31
N MET A 295 23.10 -20.54 -57.70
CA MET A 295 24.27 -21.08 -58.41
C MET A 295 23.86 -22.05 -59.52
N ALA A 296 22.94 -22.97 -59.24
CA ALA A 296 22.41 -23.92 -60.22
C ALA A 296 21.75 -23.18 -61.40
N SER A 297 20.93 -22.17 -61.11
CA SER A 297 20.29 -21.33 -62.12
C SER A 297 21.31 -20.59 -62.99
N ALA A 298 22.36 -20.03 -62.37
CA ALA A 298 23.40 -19.31 -63.10
C ALA A 298 24.25 -20.24 -63.98
N LEU A 299 24.58 -21.44 -63.51
CA LEU A 299 25.26 -22.47 -64.29
C LEU A 299 24.43 -22.89 -65.50
N GLN A 300 23.11 -23.08 -65.34
CA GLN A 300 22.21 -23.42 -66.43
C GLN A 300 22.18 -22.31 -67.50
N ILE A 301 22.02 -21.04 -67.09
CA ILE A 301 22.07 -19.89 -68.00
C ILE A 301 23.40 -19.80 -68.75
N ALA A 302 24.52 -20.05 -68.06
CA ALA A 302 25.85 -19.98 -68.66
C ALA A 302 26.08 -21.11 -69.67
N LYS A 303 25.58 -22.32 -69.37
CA LYS A 303 25.57 -23.47 -70.29
C LYS A 303 24.74 -23.17 -71.54
N ASP A 304 23.56 -22.59 -71.39
CA ASP A 304 22.67 -22.23 -72.50
C ASP A 304 23.29 -21.17 -73.43
N LYS A 305 24.26 -20.37 -72.92
CA LYS A 305 25.04 -19.39 -73.70
C LYS A 305 26.26 -19.96 -74.42
N GLY A 306 26.55 -21.26 -74.30
CA GLY A 306 27.70 -21.90 -74.94
C GLY A 306 29.06 -21.46 -74.37
N LEU A 307 29.10 -21.00 -73.13
CA LEU A 307 30.35 -20.62 -72.46
C LEU A 307 31.24 -21.84 -72.22
N THR A 308 32.56 -21.65 -72.23
CA THR A 308 33.51 -22.69 -71.82
C THR A 308 33.32 -23.02 -70.34
N GLN A 309 33.69 -24.22 -69.90
CA GLN A 309 33.47 -24.68 -68.53
C GLN A 309 34.06 -23.72 -67.48
N GLU A 310 35.23 -23.14 -67.77
CA GLU A 310 35.88 -22.13 -66.92
C GLU A 310 35.11 -20.79 -66.89
N ALA A 311 34.58 -20.35 -68.03
CA ALA A 311 33.74 -19.15 -68.12
C ALA A 311 32.37 -19.35 -67.45
N ILE A 312 31.82 -20.57 -67.48
CA ILE A 312 30.59 -20.96 -66.79
C ILE A 312 30.75 -20.81 -65.28
N TYR A 313 31.82 -21.35 -64.71
CA TYR A 313 32.09 -21.24 -63.27
C TYR A 313 32.30 -19.79 -62.84
N LYS A 314 33.04 -19.01 -63.63
CA LYS A 314 33.29 -17.59 -63.32
C LYS A 314 32.00 -16.77 -63.35
N GLU A 315 31.19 -16.89 -64.41
CA GLU A 315 29.92 -16.16 -64.54
C GLU A 315 28.91 -16.56 -63.45
N ALA A 316 28.83 -17.85 -63.10
CA ALA A 316 27.96 -18.32 -62.03
C ALA A 316 28.35 -17.72 -60.67
N TRP A 317 29.65 -17.73 -60.34
CA TRP A 317 30.18 -17.10 -59.14
C TRP A 317 29.90 -15.60 -59.09
N CYS A 318 30.17 -14.86 -60.19
CA CYS A 318 29.91 -13.42 -60.26
C CYS A 318 28.44 -13.10 -59.95
N ARG A 319 27.51 -13.82 -60.56
CA ARG A 319 26.06 -13.60 -60.36
C ARG A 319 25.61 -13.95 -58.95
N ALA A 320 26.12 -15.04 -58.38
CA ALA A 320 25.80 -15.42 -57.01
C ALA A 320 26.28 -14.38 -56.00
N ILE A 321 27.53 -13.90 -56.14
CA ILE A 321 28.10 -12.84 -55.28
C ILE A 321 27.32 -11.54 -55.42
N GLU A 322 27.01 -11.12 -56.65
CA GLU A 322 26.26 -9.88 -56.90
C GLU A 322 24.87 -9.93 -56.25
N ARG A 323 24.17 -11.06 -56.38
CA ARG A 323 22.83 -11.22 -55.81
C ARG A 323 22.86 -11.34 -54.29
N MET A 324 23.82 -12.08 -53.74
CA MET A 324 24.07 -12.12 -52.29
C MET A 324 24.34 -10.72 -51.74
N SER A 325 25.14 -9.90 -52.43
CA SER A 325 25.43 -8.53 -52.00
C SER A 325 24.19 -7.63 -51.98
N LYS A 326 23.19 -7.93 -52.83
CA LYS A 326 21.91 -7.22 -52.88
C LYS A 326 20.89 -7.73 -51.85
N SER A 327 21.06 -8.95 -51.31
CA SER A 327 20.16 -9.54 -50.32
C SER A 327 20.57 -9.28 -48.87
N ILE A 328 21.72 -8.63 -48.63
CA ILE A 328 22.13 -8.22 -47.28
C ILE A 328 21.21 -7.08 -46.84
N PRO A 329 20.42 -7.24 -45.75
CA PRO A 329 19.53 -6.18 -45.28
C PRO A 329 20.33 -4.90 -44.98
N GLU A 330 19.84 -3.75 -45.44
CA GLU A 330 20.43 -2.46 -45.10
C GLU A 330 20.49 -2.31 -43.57
N GLY A 331 21.71 -2.14 -43.03
CA GLY A 331 21.96 -2.00 -41.59
C GLY A 331 22.48 -3.25 -40.87
N LEU A 332 22.62 -4.40 -41.55
CA LEU A 332 23.33 -5.54 -40.98
C LEU A 332 24.85 -5.26 -41.00
N LEU A 333 25.45 -5.02 -39.83
CA LEU A 333 26.91 -4.95 -39.71
C LEU A 333 27.49 -6.35 -39.98
N LEU A 334 28.09 -6.51 -41.16
CA LEU A 334 28.91 -7.68 -41.45
C LEU A 334 30.16 -7.64 -40.57
N GLU A 335 30.64 -8.80 -40.16
CA GLU A 335 31.97 -8.85 -39.57
C GLU A 335 32.99 -8.30 -40.59
N PRO A 336 33.99 -7.49 -40.16
CA PRO A 336 34.96 -6.86 -41.05
C PRO A 336 35.75 -7.84 -41.93
N GLU A 337 35.78 -9.13 -41.55
CA GLU A 337 36.40 -10.20 -42.32
C GLU A 337 35.52 -10.66 -43.49
N VAL A 338 34.20 -10.76 -43.28
CA VAL A 338 33.22 -11.10 -44.32
C VAL A 338 33.13 -9.98 -45.35
N GLU A 339 33.13 -8.72 -44.90
CA GLU A 339 33.15 -7.56 -45.79
C GLU A 339 34.43 -7.54 -46.66
N ARG A 340 35.61 -7.76 -46.05
CA ARG A 340 36.87 -7.87 -46.80
C ARG A 340 36.88 -9.05 -47.77
N ALA A 341 36.32 -10.19 -47.39
CA ALA A 341 36.18 -11.36 -48.25
C ALA A 341 35.29 -11.05 -49.46
N LEU A 342 34.13 -10.41 -49.25
CA LEU A 342 33.20 -9.99 -50.31
C LEU A 342 33.84 -8.98 -51.28
N ILE A 343 34.58 -7.99 -50.76
CA ILE A 343 35.31 -7.02 -51.60
C ILE A 343 36.39 -7.73 -52.44
N THR A 344 37.12 -8.67 -51.84
CA THR A 344 38.16 -9.44 -52.53
C THR A 344 37.55 -10.32 -53.63
N LEU A 345 36.41 -10.97 -53.35
CA LEU A 345 35.63 -11.76 -54.29
C LEU A 345 35.05 -10.91 -55.44
N ARG A 346 34.54 -9.70 -55.17
CA ARG A 346 34.10 -8.76 -56.22
C ARG A 346 35.26 -8.37 -57.14
N ARG A 347 36.43 -8.06 -56.58
CA ARG A 347 37.62 -7.70 -57.37
C ARG A 347 38.10 -8.85 -58.26
N SER A 348 38.16 -10.08 -57.74
CA SER A 348 38.59 -11.25 -58.53
C SER A 348 37.59 -11.63 -59.63
N ALA A 349 36.31 -11.35 -59.39
CA ALA A 349 35.23 -11.45 -60.38
C ALA A 349 35.30 -10.39 -61.49
N GLY A 350 36.09 -9.32 -61.32
CA GLY A 350 36.13 -8.17 -62.24
C GLY A 350 34.93 -7.23 -62.10
N LEU A 351 34.21 -7.31 -60.98
CA LEU A 351 33.13 -6.38 -60.63
C LEU A 351 33.71 -5.15 -59.94
N ALA A 352 33.09 -3.99 -60.16
CA ALA A 352 33.42 -2.77 -59.43
C ALA A 352 33.20 -3.00 -57.91
N PRO A 353 34.08 -2.44 -57.05
CA PRO A 353 34.04 -2.65 -55.61
C PRO A 353 32.68 -2.33 -54.99
#